data_AF-A0A2S7PJT8-F1
#
_entry.id   AF-A0A2S7PJT8-F1
#
_cell.length_a   1.000
_cell.length_b   1.000
_cell.length_c   1.000
_cell.angle_alpha   90.00
_cell.angle_beta   90.00
_cell.angle_gamma   90.00
#
_symmetry.space_group_name_H-M   'P 1'
#
loop_
_entity.id
_entity.type
_entity.pdbx_description
1 polymer ?
#
loop_
_entity_poly.entity_id
_entity_poly.type
_entity_poly.pdbx_seq_one_letter_code
_entity_poly.pdbx_strand_id
1 'polypeptide(L)'
;MDLLKIRYSYLKLYLYLLGYTSTNKYICGAKEAFKYLFLNCSLFSLARIKLKDKLATNYLLFPFLLNITPGIEASITYLSEIKICIRKYYLARKLVED
;
A
#
# COMPACT_ATOMS: atom_id res chain seq x y z
N MET A 1 -4.83 24.51 5.33
CA MET A 1 -4.94 23.47 4.27
C MET A 1 -3.57 22.84 4.12
N ASP A 2 -3.45 21.54 4.36
CA ASP A 2 -2.16 20.86 4.48
C ASP A 2 -1.61 20.52 3.08
N LEU A 3 -0.46 21.07 2.72
CA LEU A 3 0.07 21.07 1.34
C LEU A 3 0.32 19.65 0.81
N LEU A 4 0.70 18.73 1.71
CA LEU A 4 0.83 17.29 1.46
C LEU A 4 -0.51 16.64 1.09
N LYS A 5 -1.60 17.07 1.72
CA LYS A 5 -2.94 16.53 1.48
C LYS A 5 -3.44 16.91 0.09
N ILE A 6 -3.18 18.15 -0.35
CA ILE A 6 -3.50 18.65 -1.70
C ILE A 6 -2.73 17.87 -2.77
N ARG A 7 -1.42 17.68 -2.57
CA ARG A 7 -0.58 16.88 -3.47
C ARG A 7 -1.05 15.41 -3.55
N TYR A 8 -1.43 14.81 -2.43
CA TYR A 8 -1.93 13.43 -2.39
C TYR A 8 -3.25 13.28 -3.18
N SER A 9 -4.22 14.18 -2.98
CA SER A 9 -5.48 14.14 -3.73
C SER A 9 -5.28 14.34 -5.22
N TYR A 10 -4.39 15.25 -5.62
CA TYR A 10 -4.10 15.52 -7.02
C TYR A 10 -3.42 14.32 -7.68
N LEU A 11 -2.41 13.74 -7.04
CA LEU A 11 -1.73 12.54 -7.52
C LEU A 11 -2.69 11.36 -7.67
N LYS A 12 -3.64 11.21 -6.73
CA LYS A 12 -4.64 10.13 -6.79
C LYS A 12 -5.59 10.30 -7.97
N LEU A 13 -6.07 11.51 -8.20
CA LEU A 13 -6.91 11.82 -9.36
C LEU A 13 -6.15 11.59 -10.67
N TYR A 14 -4.88 12.02 -10.73
CA TYR A 14 -4.03 11.87 -11.89
C TYR A 14 -3.82 10.38 -12.25
N LEU A 15 -3.47 9.54 -11.28
CA LEU A 15 -3.30 8.10 -11.48
C LEU A 15 -4.59 7.39 -11.93
N TYR A 16 -5.74 7.85 -11.45
CA TYR A 16 -7.05 7.35 -11.88
C TYR A 16 -7.32 7.70 -13.35
N LEU A 17 -7.06 8.94 -13.76
CA LEU A 17 -7.23 9.38 -15.15
C LEU A 17 -6.32 8.62 -16.13
N LEU A 18 -5.13 8.24 -15.69
CA LEU A 18 -4.20 7.41 -16.47
C LEU A 18 -4.55 5.90 -16.48
N GLY A 19 -5.62 5.48 -15.78
CA GLY A 19 -6.04 4.08 -15.71
C GLY A 19 -5.16 3.19 -14.82
N TYR A 20 -4.23 3.77 -14.06
CA TYR A 20 -3.39 3.01 -13.12
C TYR A 20 -4.14 2.59 -11.85
N THR A 21 -5.23 3.28 -11.49
CA THR A 21 -6.14 2.86 -10.42
C THR A 21 -7.58 2.82 -10.94
N SER A 22 -8.39 1.90 -10.42
CA SER A 22 -9.80 1.78 -10.78
C SER A 22 -10.71 2.79 -10.07
N THR A 23 -10.17 3.56 -9.11
CA THR A 23 -10.92 4.58 -8.37
C THR A 23 -10.01 5.69 -7.84
N ASN A 24 -10.55 6.91 -7.76
CA ASN A 24 -9.95 8.04 -7.06
C ASN A 24 -10.43 8.17 -5.60
N LYS A 25 -11.43 7.37 -5.19
CA LYS A 25 -11.96 7.32 -3.82
C LYS A 25 -11.15 6.36 -2.95
N TYR A 26 -11.39 6.38 -1.64
CA TYR A 26 -10.79 5.40 -0.73
C TYR A 26 -11.44 4.02 -0.92
N ILE A 27 -10.63 3.00 -1.21
CA ILE A 27 -11.14 1.65 -1.50
C ILE A 27 -11.78 1.01 -0.26
N CYS A 28 -11.18 1.20 0.91
CA CYS A 28 -11.66 0.58 2.14
C CYS A 28 -12.59 1.48 2.98
N GLY A 29 -13.17 2.54 2.40
CA GLY A 29 -14.02 3.49 3.14
C GLY A 29 -13.30 4.35 4.19
N ALA A 30 -12.02 4.06 4.47
CA ALA A 30 -11.17 4.80 5.40
C ALA A 30 -9.88 5.28 4.70
N LYS A 31 -9.18 6.21 5.35
CA LYS A 31 -7.88 6.70 4.87
C LYS A 31 -6.94 5.50 4.66
N GLU A 32 -6.31 5.44 3.48
CA GLU A 32 -5.34 4.42 3.07
C GLU A 32 -4.01 4.56 3.84
N ALA A 33 -4.06 4.52 5.17
CA ALA A 33 -2.87 4.39 6.00
C ALA A 33 -2.34 2.96 5.85
N PHE A 34 -1.02 2.80 5.78
CA PHE A 34 -0.40 1.48 5.71
C PHE A 34 -0.96 0.55 6.81
N LYS A 35 -1.19 1.02 8.05
CA LYS A 35 -1.68 0.19 9.16
C LYS A 35 -3.04 -0.42 8.85
N TYR A 36 -3.90 0.42 8.30
CA TYR A 36 -5.23 0.00 7.93
C TYR A 36 -5.21 -0.98 6.75
N LEU A 37 -4.39 -0.71 5.73
CA LEU A 37 -4.27 -1.57 4.54
C LEU A 37 -3.73 -2.96 4.85
N PHE A 38 -2.75 -3.06 5.74
CA PHE A 38 -2.06 -4.31 6.03
C PHE A 38 -2.69 -5.11 7.17
N LEU A 39 -3.53 -4.51 8.01
CA LEU A 39 -4.07 -5.19 9.20
C LEU A 39 -5.59 -5.18 9.27
N ASN A 40 -6.25 -4.09 8.87
CA ASN A 40 -7.64 -3.84 9.27
C ASN A 40 -8.66 -3.83 8.12
N CYS A 41 -8.23 -3.64 6.86
CA CYS A 41 -9.16 -3.57 5.74
C CYS A 41 -9.72 -4.96 5.40
N SER A 42 -10.98 -5.25 5.69
CA SER A 42 -11.61 -6.56 5.45
C SER A 42 -11.53 -7.00 3.98
N LEU A 43 -11.62 -6.05 3.03
CA LEU A 43 -11.56 -6.29 1.58
C LEU A 43 -10.28 -7.01 1.12
N PHE A 44 -9.19 -6.92 1.87
CA PHE A 44 -7.89 -7.48 1.48
C PHE A 44 -7.49 -8.73 2.29
N SER A 45 -8.44 -9.40 2.93
CA SER A 45 -8.17 -10.63 3.71
C SER A 45 -7.41 -11.69 2.92
N LEU A 46 -7.85 -11.98 1.69
CA LEU A 46 -7.21 -12.97 0.81
C LEU A 46 -5.79 -12.57 0.41
N ALA A 47 -5.59 -11.31 0.00
CA ALA A 47 -4.26 -10.80 -0.34
C ALA A 47 -3.32 -10.80 0.88
N ARG A 48 -3.84 -10.58 2.10
CA ARG A 48 -3.05 -10.69 3.33
C ARG A 48 -2.61 -12.11 3.64
N ILE A 49 -3.43 -13.12 3.32
CA ILE A 49 -3.02 -14.52 3.49
C ILE A 49 -1.81 -14.81 2.58
N LYS A 50 -1.90 -14.44 1.30
CA LYS A 50 -0.76 -14.56 0.37
C LYS A 50 0.49 -13.83 0.83
N LEU A 51 0.34 -12.63 1.41
CA LEU A 51 1.44 -11.87 1.99
C LEU A 51 2.10 -12.60 3.15
N LYS A 52 1.31 -13.21 4.04
CA LYS A 52 1.81 -14.02 5.16
C LYS A 52 2.55 -15.26 4.69
N ASP A 53 2.01 -15.94 3.68
CA ASP A 53 2.63 -17.11 3.06
C ASP A 53 3.99 -16.75 2.44
N LYS A 54 4.06 -15.62 1.73
CA LYS A 54 5.31 -15.11 1.13
C LYS A 54 6.37 -14.74 2.17
N LEU A 55 5.96 -14.31 3.36
CA LEU A 55 6.85 -13.95 4.47
C LEU A 55 7.09 -15.11 5.45
N ALA A 56 6.56 -16.30 5.17
CA ALA A 56 6.63 -17.48 6.03
C ALA A 56 6.28 -17.16 7.51
N THR A 57 5.26 -16.32 7.72
CA THR A 57 4.96 -15.76 9.04
C THR A 57 3.44 -15.68 9.30
N ASN A 58 3.02 -16.04 10.51
CA ASN A 58 1.61 -16.01 10.91
C ASN A 58 1.09 -14.61 11.31
N TYR A 59 1.99 -13.68 11.64
CA TYR A 59 1.67 -12.33 12.14
C TYR A 59 2.31 -11.22 11.28
N LEU A 60 1.50 -10.25 10.84
CA LEU A 60 2.02 -9.10 10.11
C LEU A 60 2.48 -8.03 11.10
N LEU A 61 3.79 -7.98 11.35
CA LEU A 61 4.39 -6.88 12.10
C LEU A 61 4.78 -5.74 11.18
N PHE A 62 4.28 -4.57 11.51
CA PHE A 62 4.45 -3.35 10.73
C PHE A 62 5.90 -2.93 10.49
N PRO A 63 6.80 -2.99 11.50
CA PRO A 63 8.21 -2.66 11.31
C PRO A 63 8.88 -3.61 10.31
N PHE A 64 8.55 -4.91 10.35
CA PHE A 64 9.13 -5.90 9.43
C PHE A 64 8.71 -5.64 7.99
N LEU A 65 7.46 -5.24 7.77
CA LEU A 65 6.93 -4.96 6.43
C LEU A 65 7.55 -3.74 5.76
N LEU A 66 7.99 -2.73 6.54
CA LEU A 66 8.36 -1.41 6.00
C LEU A 66 9.84 -1.07 6.12
N ASN A 67 10.63 -1.83 6.89
CA ASN A 67 12.01 -1.49 7.21
C ASN A 67 13.04 -2.58 6.86
N ILE A 68 12.60 -3.75 6.39
CA ILE A 68 13.48 -4.86 6.06
C ILE A 68 13.25 -5.22 4.59
N THR A 69 14.31 -5.39 3.80
CA THR A 69 14.26 -5.57 2.34
C THR A 69 13.23 -6.61 1.88
N PRO A 70 13.25 -7.88 2.35
CA PRO A 70 12.22 -8.86 1.99
C PRO A 70 10.79 -8.46 2.40
N GLY A 71 10.63 -7.76 3.53
CA GLY A 71 9.35 -7.22 3.96
C GLY A 71 8.83 -6.11 3.04
N ILE A 72 9.73 -5.24 2.57
CA ILE A 72 9.43 -4.14 1.65
C ILE A 72 9.05 -4.69 0.27
N GLU A 73 9.80 -5.65 -0.27
CA GLU A 73 9.48 -6.31 -1.54
C GLU A 73 8.13 -7.05 -1.50
N ALA A 74 7.87 -7.79 -0.42
CA ALA A 74 6.59 -8.44 -0.21
C ALA A 74 5.45 -7.41 -0.11
N SER A 75 5.68 -6.29 0.58
CA SER A 75 4.73 -5.18 0.69
C SER A 75 4.45 -4.51 -0.66
N ILE A 76 5.44 -4.33 -1.53
CA ILE A 76 5.26 -3.81 -2.90
C ILE A 76 4.42 -4.78 -3.73
N THR A 77 4.69 -6.08 -3.61
CA THR A 77 3.92 -7.12 -4.30
C THR A 77 2.46 -7.07 -3.85
N TYR A 78 2.22 -7.07 -2.54
CA TYR A 78 0.89 -6.98 -1.95
C TYR A 78 0.13 -5.73 -2.40
N LEU A 79 0.77 -4.55 -2.33
CA LEU A 79 0.16 -3.28 -2.77
C LEU A 79 -0.17 -3.27 -4.26
N SER A 80 0.57 -4.03 -5.07
CA SER A 80 0.29 -4.22 -6.49
C SER A 80 -0.94 -5.10 -6.71
N GLU A 81 -1.08 -6.19 -5.95
CA GLU A 81 -2.26 -7.07 -6.01
C GLU A 81 -3.54 -6.31 -5.66
N ILE A 82 -3.50 -5.47 -4.62
CA ILE A 82 -4.67 -4.68 -4.18
C ILE A 82 -4.84 -3.34 -4.92
N LYS A 83 -4.01 -3.08 -5.94
CA LYS A 83 -4.06 -1.88 -6.81
C LYS A 83 -3.95 -0.54 -6.06
N ILE A 84 -3.15 -0.47 -4.99
CA ILE A 84 -2.90 0.78 -4.25
C ILE A 84 -1.55 1.38 -4.68
N CYS A 85 -1.58 2.10 -5.80
CA CYS A 85 -0.38 2.59 -6.47
C CYS A 85 0.39 3.68 -5.69
N ILE A 86 -0.30 4.57 -4.97
CA ILE A 86 0.37 5.67 -4.26
C ILE A 86 1.25 5.15 -3.13
N ARG A 87 0.73 4.22 -2.33
CA ARG A 87 1.49 3.60 -1.24
C ARG A 87 2.64 2.75 -1.75
N LYS A 88 2.42 2.04 -2.86
CA LYS A 88 3.48 1.33 -3.58
C LYS A 88 4.61 2.29 -3.98
N TYR A 89 4.28 3.42 -4.60
CA TYR A 89 5.27 4.42 -5.03
C TYR A 89 6.13 4.92 -3.87
N TYR A 90 5.52 5.32 -2.75
CA TYR A 90 6.26 5.76 -1.57
C TYR A 90 7.20 4.68 -1.03
N LEU A 91 6.78 3.41 -1.07
CA LEU A 91 7.53 2.29 -0.54
C LEU A 91 8.70 1.89 -1.48
N ALA A 92 8.47 1.93 -2.79
CA ALA A 92 9.49 1.70 -3.80
C ALA A 92 10.58 2.78 -3.79
N ARG A 93 10.20 4.04 -3.57
CA ARG A 93 11.17 5.14 -3.44
C ARG A 93 12.16 4.92 -2.29
N LYS A 94 11.68 4.34 -1.17
CA LYS A 94 12.52 4.00 -0.02
C LYS A 94 13.60 2.95 -0.35
N LEU A 95 13.39 2.07 -1.32
CA LEU A 95 14.41 1.09 -1.77
C LEU A 95 15.49 1.68 -2.67
N VAL A 96 15.21 2.79 -3.35
CA VAL A 96 16.14 3.41 -4.32
C VAL A 96 17.07 4.40 -3.63
N GLU A 97 16.67 4.91 -2.46
CA GLU A 97 17.42 5.90 -1.68
C GLU A 97 18.31 5.26 -0.58
N ASP A 98 18.30 3.93 -0.42
CA ASP A 98 19.21 3.13 0.46
C ASP A 98 20.36 2.51 -0.36
#